data_AF-A0A6A4P1P0-F1
#
_entry.id   AF-A0A6A4P1P0-F1
#
_cell.length_a   1.000
_cell.length_b   1.000
_cell.length_c   1.000
_cell.angle_alpha   90.00
_cell.angle_beta   90.00
_cell.angle_gamma   90.00
#
_symmetry.space_group_name_H-M   'P 1'
#
loop_
_entity.id
_entity.type
_entity.pdbx_description
1 polymer ?
#
loop_
_entity_poly.entity_id
_entity_poly.type
_entity_poly.pdbx_seq_one_letter_code
_entity_poly.pdbx_strand_id
1 'polypeptide(L)'
;MLSLSVNSCSFVIFNTYKPPLSNSNSGKLSLNPSPYIPADSQQQQQVKFHQSYKGPASQLPSELASLDTPSRLHILADRLGLWHQYTPLIPFLLTQGFSPPSIEEQTGISAIQQNRLVVAAQVRDSLIQSNTDQQIISYFDIGGEQLLYEIRLLSAKQRASAAEFIVQNNLDVNGAQQLARAIKDFPSRKDERGRENFDYTLPGDCLAFMYYRQSREHGTNSSQRRLALERALSVAQTHKAKNAISHEFTQ
;
A
#
# COMPACT_ATOMS: atom_id res chain seq x y z
N MET A 1 7.60 -1.47 52.03
CA MET A 1 7.66 -2.85 51.52
C MET A 1 6.33 -3.12 50.83
N LEU A 2 6.20 -3.59 49.60
CA LEU A 2 7.09 -4.04 48.54
C LEU A 2 6.26 -3.89 47.24
N SER A 3 6.87 -3.36 46.18
CA SER A 3 6.34 -3.43 44.81
C SER A 3 6.47 -4.84 44.27
N LEU A 4 5.52 -5.30 43.45
CA LEU A 4 5.80 -6.32 42.45
C LEU A 4 5.14 -5.99 41.10
N SER A 5 6.04 -5.88 40.13
CA SER A 5 5.87 -5.86 38.68
C SER A 5 5.37 -7.22 38.18
N VAL A 6 4.57 -7.22 37.10
CA VAL A 6 4.40 -8.41 36.26
C VAL A 6 4.57 -7.99 34.80
N ASN A 7 5.63 -8.53 34.20
CA ASN A 7 5.99 -8.48 32.79
C ASN A 7 5.63 -9.82 32.12
N SER A 8 5.69 -9.82 30.78
CA SER A 8 5.75 -10.99 29.87
C SER A 8 4.42 -11.72 29.57
N CYS A 9 4.14 -12.20 28.36
CA CYS A 9 4.99 -12.54 27.22
C CYS A 9 4.16 -12.55 25.91
N SER A 10 4.73 -12.03 24.82
CA SER A 10 4.23 -12.19 23.44
C SER A 10 4.60 -13.57 22.90
N PHE A 11 3.62 -14.31 22.36
CA PHE A 11 3.86 -15.58 21.67
C PHE A 11 4.16 -15.34 20.18
N VAL A 12 5.33 -15.78 19.74
CA VAL A 12 5.77 -15.83 18.34
C VAL A 12 5.64 -17.29 17.89
N ILE A 13 4.86 -17.55 16.83
CA ILE A 13 4.71 -18.89 16.25
C ILE A 13 5.82 -19.10 15.22
N PHE A 14 6.73 -20.03 15.51
CA PHE A 14 7.70 -20.57 14.56
C PHE A 14 7.03 -21.64 13.68
N ASN A 15 7.05 -21.44 12.36
CA ASN A 15 6.70 -22.47 11.39
C ASN A 15 7.90 -23.42 11.19
N THR A 16 7.76 -24.67 11.60
CA THR A 16 8.71 -25.76 11.37
C THR A 16 8.44 -26.41 10.01
N TYR A 17 9.31 -26.17 9.03
CA TYR A 17 9.37 -26.93 7.78
C TYR A 17 10.21 -28.19 7.98
N LYS A 18 9.66 -29.36 7.63
CA LYS A 18 10.28 -30.69 7.75
C LYS A 18 10.66 -31.19 6.35
N PRO A 19 11.93 -31.46 6.02
CA PRO A 19 12.31 -32.00 4.72
C PRO A 19 12.19 -33.54 4.67
N PRO A 20 12.02 -34.14 3.47
CA PRO A 20 11.87 -35.58 3.32
C PRO A 20 13.21 -36.34 3.37
N LEU A 21 13.13 -37.59 3.84
CA LEU A 21 14.23 -38.54 4.04
C LEU A 21 14.80 -39.06 2.72
N SER A 22 16.12 -38.95 2.55
CA SER A 22 16.88 -39.56 1.45
C SER A 22 17.43 -40.94 1.87
N ASN A 23 17.12 -41.95 1.07
CA ASN A 23 17.59 -43.33 1.26
C ASN A 23 19.04 -43.49 0.78
N SER A 24 19.85 -44.20 1.56
CA SER A 24 21.28 -44.43 1.35
C SER A 24 21.56 -45.52 0.31
N ASN A 25 22.55 -45.33 -0.54
CA ASN A 25 23.43 -46.42 -0.97
C ASN A 25 24.84 -45.90 -1.28
N SER A 26 25.80 -46.55 -0.65
CA SER A 26 27.23 -46.27 -0.60
C SER A 26 27.98 -46.78 -1.85
N GLY A 27 28.94 -46.00 -2.34
CA GLY A 27 29.85 -46.45 -3.38
C GLY A 27 31.02 -45.51 -3.69
N LYS A 28 32.12 -45.72 -2.94
CA LYS A 28 33.54 -45.54 -3.32
C LYS A 28 34.11 -44.12 -3.57
N LEU A 29 35.15 -43.83 -2.78
CA LEU A 29 36.10 -42.71 -2.85
C LEU A 29 36.94 -42.74 -4.14
N SER A 30 37.19 -41.57 -4.73
CA SER A 30 38.41 -41.27 -5.50
C SER A 30 38.66 -39.75 -5.50
N LEU A 31 39.91 -39.38 -5.22
CA LEU A 31 40.44 -38.02 -5.10
C LEU A 31 40.95 -37.47 -6.45
N ASN A 32 40.93 -36.13 -6.54
CA ASN A 32 41.63 -35.21 -7.47
C ASN A 32 41.08 -34.98 -8.89
N PRO A 33 41.43 -33.83 -9.54
CA PRO A 33 41.69 -32.48 -9.02
C PRO A 33 40.96 -31.35 -9.81
N SER A 34 40.94 -30.14 -9.24
CA SER A 34 40.41 -28.91 -9.83
C SER A 34 40.98 -28.57 -11.22
N PRO A 35 40.17 -28.03 -12.15
CA PRO A 35 40.66 -27.27 -13.28
C PRO A 35 40.74 -25.77 -12.94
N TYR A 36 41.94 -25.24 -13.17
CA TYR A 36 42.28 -23.83 -13.38
C TYR A 36 41.17 -23.02 -14.10
N ILE A 37 40.82 -21.85 -13.54
CA ILE A 37 40.09 -20.80 -14.26
C ILE A 37 41.14 -19.74 -14.66
N PRO A 38 41.31 -19.43 -15.96
CA PRO A 38 42.23 -18.40 -16.41
C PRO A 38 41.78 -17.00 -16.00
N ALA A 39 42.74 -16.20 -15.52
CA ALA A 39 42.60 -14.76 -15.39
C ALA A 39 42.64 -14.12 -16.78
N ASP A 40 41.47 -13.69 -17.29
CA ASP A 40 41.32 -12.41 -18.01
C ASP A 40 39.88 -12.23 -18.46
N SER A 41 39.21 -11.22 -17.87
CA SER A 41 38.15 -10.41 -18.48
C SER A 41 37.67 -9.42 -17.41
N GLN A 42 38.35 -8.29 -17.29
CA GLN A 42 37.78 -7.12 -16.64
C GLN A 42 36.60 -6.61 -17.48
N GLN A 43 35.40 -7.11 -17.20
CA GLN A 43 34.19 -6.40 -17.60
C GLN A 43 33.76 -5.55 -16.40
N GLN A 44 34.06 -4.26 -16.49
CA GLN A 44 33.49 -3.21 -15.67
C GLN A 44 31.96 -3.28 -15.83
N GLN A 45 31.29 -3.99 -14.92
CA GLN A 45 29.85 -3.88 -14.76
C GLN A 45 29.56 -2.51 -14.18
N GLN A 46 29.30 -1.56 -15.07
CA GLN A 46 28.65 -0.31 -14.73
C GLN A 46 27.37 -0.63 -13.97
N VAL A 47 27.40 -0.38 -12.67
CA VAL A 47 26.23 -0.35 -11.80
C VAL A 47 25.27 0.67 -12.41
N LYS A 48 24.22 0.20 -13.08
CA LYS A 48 23.14 1.04 -13.57
C LYS A 48 22.48 1.66 -12.34
N PHE A 49 22.90 2.87 -11.99
CA PHE A 49 22.18 3.72 -11.06
C PHE A 49 20.72 3.79 -11.50
N HIS A 50 19.81 3.49 -10.59
CA HIS A 50 18.38 3.57 -10.80
C HIS A 50 18.05 4.95 -11.37
N GLN A 51 17.53 5.01 -12.60
CA GLN A 51 16.94 6.23 -13.10
C GLN A 51 15.74 6.56 -12.21
N SER A 52 15.87 7.61 -11.40
CA SER A 52 14.75 8.22 -10.71
C SER A 52 13.72 8.63 -11.76
N TYR A 53 12.52 8.07 -11.66
CA TYR A 53 11.39 8.42 -12.51
C TYR A 53 11.19 9.94 -12.50
N LYS A 54 11.43 10.60 -13.64
CA LYS A 54 11.03 12.00 -13.87
C LYS A 54 9.58 11.98 -14.33
N GLY A 55 8.65 11.88 -13.39
CA GLY A 55 7.24 12.17 -13.69
C GLY A 55 7.09 13.61 -14.21
N PRO A 56 5.98 13.96 -14.88
CA PRO A 56 5.69 15.35 -15.22
C PRO A 56 5.78 16.17 -13.93
N ALA A 57 6.64 17.18 -13.92
CA ALA A 57 6.82 18.04 -12.77
C ALA A 57 5.46 18.66 -12.44
N SER A 58 4.89 18.33 -11.28
CA SER A 58 3.89 19.18 -10.67
C SER A 58 4.57 20.54 -10.52
N GLN A 59 4.17 21.50 -11.37
CA GLN A 59 4.77 22.82 -11.38
C GLN A 59 4.57 23.41 -10.00
N LEU A 60 5.68 23.76 -9.34
CA LEU A 60 5.62 24.37 -8.03
C LEU A 60 4.77 25.64 -8.12
N PRO A 61 3.75 25.84 -7.26
CA PRO A 61 2.96 27.07 -7.25
C PRO A 61 3.87 28.30 -7.27
N SER A 62 3.54 29.31 -8.07
CA SER A 62 4.42 30.47 -8.32
C SER A 62 4.87 31.17 -7.03
N GLU A 63 4.01 31.20 -6.01
CA GLU A 63 4.31 31.75 -4.69
C GLU A 63 5.49 31.00 -4.03
N LEU A 64 5.43 29.66 -3.99
CA LEU A 64 6.49 28.81 -3.43
C LEU A 64 7.77 28.83 -4.29
N ALA A 65 7.64 29.05 -5.60
CA ALA A 65 8.77 29.14 -6.51
C ALA A 65 9.59 30.41 -6.31
N SER A 66 8.97 31.52 -5.90
CA SER A 66 9.66 32.80 -5.65
C SER A 66 10.50 32.83 -4.36
N LEU A 67 10.25 31.91 -3.43
CA LEU A 67 10.95 31.88 -2.14
C LEU A 67 12.41 31.46 -2.27
N ASP A 68 13.26 31.91 -1.36
CA ASP A 68 14.63 31.40 -1.21
C ASP A 68 14.63 30.03 -0.52
N THR A 69 15.74 29.30 -0.65
CA THR A 69 15.87 27.93 -0.12
C THR A 69 15.64 27.85 1.41
N PRO A 70 16.22 28.71 2.25
CA PRO A 70 15.91 28.76 3.68
C PRO A 70 14.42 28.88 3.99
N SER A 71 13.71 29.79 3.31
CA SER A 71 12.26 29.96 3.51
C SER A 71 11.45 28.72 3.14
N ARG A 72 11.82 28.03 2.04
CA ARG A 72 11.17 26.75 1.66
C ARG A 72 11.38 25.66 2.70
N LEU A 73 12.60 25.55 3.24
CA LEU A 73 12.92 24.60 4.29
C LEU A 73 12.18 24.92 5.59
N HIS A 74 12.04 26.20 5.93
CA HIS A 74 11.26 26.65 7.08
C HIS A 74 9.78 26.27 6.96
N ILE A 75 9.16 26.46 5.78
CA ILE A 75 7.78 26.01 5.52
C ILE A 75 7.62 24.50 5.77
N LEU A 76 8.59 23.69 5.34
CA LEU A 76 8.56 22.25 5.57
C LEU A 76 8.78 21.89 7.05
N ALA A 77 9.75 22.53 7.71
CA ALA A 77 10.06 22.29 9.12
C ALA A 77 8.87 22.57 10.04
N ASP A 78 8.21 23.71 9.81
CA ASP A 78 7.08 24.15 10.63
C ASP A 78 5.73 23.66 10.09
N ARG A 79 5.72 22.94 8.96
CA ARG A 79 4.53 22.38 8.29
C ARG A 79 3.47 23.46 8.03
N LEU A 80 3.91 24.60 7.50
CA LEU A 80 3.05 25.75 7.27
C LEU A 80 2.07 25.48 6.13
N GLY A 81 0.78 25.43 6.46
CA GLY A 81 -0.32 25.16 5.52
C GLY A 81 -0.79 23.71 5.50
N LEU A 82 -1.63 23.36 4.53
CA LEU A 82 -2.12 21.99 4.35
C LEU A 82 -1.00 21.11 3.78
N TRP A 83 -1.03 19.82 4.11
CA TRP A 83 0.04 18.90 3.73
C TRP A 83 0.31 18.90 2.22
N HIS A 84 -0.75 18.91 1.41
CA HIS A 84 -0.65 18.91 -0.04
C HIS A 84 -0.19 20.27 -0.62
N GLN A 85 -0.23 21.36 0.14
CA GLN A 85 0.23 22.69 -0.30
C GLN A 85 1.75 22.82 -0.21
N TYR A 86 2.36 22.36 0.89
CA TYR A 86 3.82 22.41 1.03
C TYR A 86 4.52 21.20 0.39
N THR A 87 3.83 20.07 0.18
CA THR A 87 4.41 18.85 -0.40
C THR A 87 5.19 19.07 -1.70
N PRO A 88 4.74 19.90 -2.66
CA PRO A 88 5.48 20.21 -3.89
C PRO A 88 6.90 20.74 -3.66
N LEU A 89 7.21 21.30 -2.48
CA LEU A 89 8.57 21.74 -2.13
C LEU A 89 9.55 20.57 -2.05
N ILE A 90 9.11 19.37 -1.66
CA ILE A 90 9.98 18.18 -1.53
C ILE A 90 10.60 17.82 -2.88
N PRO A 91 9.83 17.47 -3.94
CA PRO A 91 10.41 17.14 -5.24
C PRO A 91 11.17 18.32 -5.82
N PHE A 92 10.74 19.57 -5.56
CA PHE A 92 11.48 20.75 -6.00
C PHE A 92 12.88 20.81 -5.37
N LEU A 93 13.02 20.67 -4.05
CA LEU A 93 14.32 20.65 -3.36
C LEU A 93 15.22 19.51 -3.86
N LEU A 94 14.65 18.34 -4.16
CA LEU A 94 15.42 17.24 -4.77
C LEU A 94 16.02 17.64 -6.14
N THR A 95 15.29 18.42 -6.95
CA THR A 95 15.85 18.94 -8.22
C THR A 95 16.95 19.98 -8.02
N GLN A 96 17.00 20.62 -6.85
CA GLN A 96 18.04 21.58 -6.46
C GLN A 96 19.27 20.91 -5.82
N GLY A 97 19.32 19.56 -5.79
CA GLY A 97 20.46 18.81 -5.28
C GLY A 97 20.36 18.38 -3.81
N PHE A 98 19.24 18.66 -3.13
CA PHE A 98 18.99 18.10 -1.81
C PHE A 98 18.76 16.59 -1.90
N SER A 99 19.19 15.87 -0.88
CA SER A 99 18.86 14.45 -0.68
C SER A 99 17.75 14.29 0.35
N PRO A 100 16.95 13.21 0.32
CA PRO A 100 15.93 12.99 1.34
C PRO A 100 16.47 13.02 2.79
N PRO A 101 17.64 12.44 3.11
CA PRO A 101 18.24 12.59 4.44
C PRO A 101 18.61 14.03 4.81
N SER A 102 19.08 14.84 3.85
CA SER A 102 19.39 16.26 4.10
C SER A 102 18.13 17.08 4.37
N ILE A 103 17.02 16.79 3.66
CA ILE A 103 15.72 17.40 3.95
C ILE A 103 15.22 16.98 5.33
N GLU A 104 15.38 15.69 5.68
CA GLU A 104 15.00 15.17 7.00
C GLU A 104 15.78 15.85 8.13
N GLU A 105 17.10 16.02 7.98
CA GLU A 105 17.94 16.71 8.96
C GLU A 105 17.49 18.17 9.20
N GLN A 106 17.06 18.86 8.14
CA GLN A 106 16.69 20.27 8.22
C GLN A 106 15.23 20.52 8.61
N THR A 107 14.34 19.54 8.39
CA THR A 107 12.87 19.73 8.53
C THR A 107 12.22 18.76 9.52
N GLY A 108 12.92 17.70 9.93
CA GLY A 108 12.36 16.60 10.72
C GLY A 108 11.37 15.71 9.98
N ILE A 109 11.12 15.93 8.68
CA ILE A 109 10.24 15.08 7.88
C ILE A 109 11.04 13.86 7.40
N SER A 110 10.75 12.68 7.96
CA SER A 110 11.46 11.46 7.59
C SER A 110 11.40 11.15 6.09
N ALA A 111 12.43 10.52 5.52
CA ALA A 111 12.43 10.13 4.11
C ALA A 111 11.21 9.27 3.71
N ILE A 112 10.71 8.43 4.63
CA ILE A 112 9.49 7.64 4.44
C ILE A 112 8.26 8.56 4.35
N GLN A 113 8.16 9.52 5.26
CA GLN A 113 7.06 10.51 5.25
C GLN A 113 7.12 11.41 4.01
N GLN A 114 8.32 11.81 3.56
CA GLN A 114 8.51 12.58 2.33
C GLN A 114 7.93 11.83 1.12
N ASN A 115 8.29 10.55 0.94
CA ASN A 115 7.72 9.72 -0.14
C ASN A 115 6.20 9.66 -0.04
N ARG A 116 5.67 9.38 1.17
CA ARG A 116 4.23 9.29 1.40
C ARG A 116 3.51 10.57 0.98
N LEU A 117 3.98 11.72 1.45
CA LEU A 117 3.41 13.03 1.13
C LEU A 117 3.39 13.26 -0.38
N VAL A 118 4.53 13.09 -1.06
CA VAL A 118 4.63 13.30 -2.51
C VAL A 118 3.66 12.42 -3.28
N VAL A 119 3.62 11.12 -2.98
CA VAL A 119 2.75 10.17 -3.67
C VAL A 119 1.27 10.44 -3.36
N ALA A 120 0.93 10.74 -2.10
CA ALA A 120 -0.43 11.07 -1.71
C ALA A 120 -0.92 12.36 -2.40
N ALA A 121 -0.05 13.36 -2.56
CA ALA A 121 -0.37 14.60 -3.27
C ALA A 121 -0.68 14.30 -4.74
N GLN A 122 0.11 13.45 -5.39
CA GLN A 122 -0.17 13.00 -6.76
C GLN A 122 -1.49 12.24 -6.88
N VAL A 123 -1.85 11.44 -5.87
CA VAL A 123 -3.16 10.79 -5.81
C VAL A 123 -4.26 11.84 -5.69
N ARG A 124 -4.13 12.82 -4.79
CA ARG A 124 -5.07 13.94 -4.63
C ARG A 124 -5.25 14.72 -5.94
N ASP A 125 -4.16 15.04 -6.64
CA ASP A 125 -4.18 15.72 -7.94
C ASP A 125 -4.95 14.89 -8.97
N SER A 126 -4.79 13.56 -8.95
CA SER A 126 -5.56 12.68 -9.84
C SER A 126 -7.06 12.63 -9.52
N LEU A 127 -7.46 12.87 -8.26
CA LEU A 127 -8.87 13.03 -7.89
C LEU A 127 -9.44 14.34 -8.44
N ILE A 128 -8.71 15.45 -8.28
CA ILE A 128 -9.07 16.75 -8.84
C ILE A 128 -9.24 16.65 -10.36
N GLN A 129 -8.27 16.05 -11.05
CA GLN A 129 -8.32 15.86 -12.50
C GLN A 129 -9.46 14.92 -12.96
N SER A 130 -9.93 14.05 -12.07
CA SER A 130 -11.07 13.17 -12.35
C SER A 130 -12.42 13.82 -12.05
N ASN A 131 -12.45 15.10 -11.66
CA ASN A 131 -13.65 15.82 -11.22
C ASN A 131 -14.38 15.13 -10.05
N THR A 132 -13.63 14.53 -9.13
CA THR A 132 -14.20 14.01 -7.87
C THR A 132 -14.81 15.17 -7.07
N ASP A 133 -15.89 14.90 -6.34
CA ASP A 133 -16.57 15.91 -5.51
C ASP A 133 -15.59 16.62 -4.57
N GLN A 134 -15.67 17.95 -4.54
CA GLN A 134 -14.84 18.80 -3.69
C GLN A 134 -14.97 18.45 -2.21
N GLN A 135 -16.17 18.02 -1.77
CA GLN A 135 -16.36 17.59 -0.38
C GLN A 135 -15.51 16.36 -0.06
N ILE A 136 -15.46 15.39 -0.97
CA ILE A 136 -14.63 14.19 -0.85
C ILE A 136 -13.15 14.55 -0.85
N ILE A 137 -12.72 15.47 -1.70
CA ILE A 137 -11.32 15.92 -1.74
C ILE A 137 -10.93 16.62 -0.43
N SER A 138 -11.78 17.51 0.08
CA SER A 138 -11.52 18.28 1.31
C SER A 138 -11.46 17.41 2.57
N TYR A 139 -12.11 16.23 2.57
CA TYR A 139 -11.98 15.27 3.66
C TYR A 139 -10.51 14.86 3.91
N PHE A 140 -9.70 14.83 2.85
CA PHE A 140 -8.30 14.41 2.95
C PHE A 140 -7.34 15.56 3.33
N ASP A 141 -7.83 16.79 3.54
CA ASP A 141 -6.97 17.94 3.85
C ASP A 141 -6.30 17.80 5.23
N ILE A 142 -6.91 17.07 6.17
CA ILE A 142 -6.37 16.83 7.52
C ILE A 142 -6.04 15.34 7.68
N GLY A 143 -4.76 14.97 7.66
CA GLY A 143 -4.30 13.60 7.89
C GLY A 143 -4.65 12.58 6.79
N GLY A 144 -5.20 13.05 5.67
CA GLY A 144 -5.62 12.20 4.56
C GLY A 144 -4.48 11.63 3.72
N GLU A 145 -3.24 12.07 3.93
CA GLU A 145 -2.09 11.60 3.16
C GLU A 145 -1.86 10.10 3.30
N GLN A 146 -2.17 9.54 4.47
CA GLN A 146 -2.00 8.11 4.74
C GLN A 146 -3.04 7.28 3.99
N LEU A 147 -4.30 7.72 3.97
CA LEU A 147 -5.39 7.06 3.25
C LEU A 147 -5.16 7.10 1.74
N LEU A 148 -4.80 8.27 1.20
CA LEU A 148 -4.55 8.45 -0.23
C LEU A 148 -3.32 7.65 -0.70
N TYR A 149 -2.31 7.50 0.15
CA TYR A 149 -1.12 6.70 -0.17
C TYR A 149 -1.47 5.21 -0.40
N GLU A 150 -2.44 4.65 0.32
CA GLU A 150 -2.82 3.24 0.18
C GLU A 150 -3.47 2.93 -1.17
N ILE A 151 -4.17 3.89 -1.77
CA ILE A 151 -4.83 3.72 -3.07
C ILE A 151 -3.94 4.12 -4.27
N ARG A 152 -2.65 4.40 -4.05
CA ARG A 152 -1.72 4.87 -5.11
C ARG A 152 -1.58 3.95 -6.32
N LEU A 153 -1.79 2.63 -6.16
CA LEU A 153 -1.63 1.64 -7.23
C LEU A 153 -2.86 1.51 -8.15
N LEU A 154 -3.95 2.18 -7.80
CA LEU A 154 -5.19 2.21 -8.55
C LEU A 154 -5.09 3.19 -9.75
N SER A 155 -5.91 2.98 -10.79
CA SER A 155 -6.06 3.96 -11.87
C SER A 155 -6.80 5.22 -11.41
N ALA A 156 -6.77 6.32 -12.15
CA ALA A 156 -7.45 7.58 -11.78
C ALA A 156 -8.95 7.37 -11.49
N LYS A 157 -9.66 6.66 -12.37
CA LYS A 157 -11.08 6.30 -12.17
C LYS A 157 -11.30 5.48 -10.89
N GLN A 158 -10.43 4.49 -10.63
CA GLN A 158 -10.53 3.66 -9.44
C GLN A 158 -10.22 4.44 -8.16
N ARG A 159 -9.26 5.37 -8.20
CA ARG A 159 -8.93 6.26 -7.08
C ARG A 159 -10.14 7.12 -6.71
N ALA A 160 -10.82 7.71 -7.69
CA ALA A 160 -12.04 8.49 -7.46
C ALA A 160 -13.11 7.66 -6.73
N SER A 161 -13.47 6.50 -7.27
CA SER A 161 -14.45 5.61 -6.62
C SER A 161 -14.00 5.12 -5.24
N ALA A 162 -12.72 4.80 -5.07
CA ALA A 162 -12.19 4.32 -3.80
C ALA A 162 -12.16 5.42 -2.74
N ALA A 163 -11.81 6.66 -3.11
CA ALA A 163 -11.83 7.81 -2.22
C ALA A 163 -13.24 8.08 -1.71
N GLU A 164 -14.24 8.09 -2.60
CA GLU A 164 -15.65 8.20 -2.21
C GLU A 164 -16.06 7.11 -1.21
N PHE A 165 -15.68 5.86 -1.49
CA PHE A 165 -16.00 4.73 -0.61
C PHE A 165 -15.31 4.83 0.75
N ILE A 166 -14.04 5.25 0.79
CA ILE A 166 -13.27 5.49 2.04
C ILE A 166 -13.98 6.51 2.91
N VAL A 167 -14.41 7.64 2.34
CA VAL A 167 -15.11 8.70 3.08
C VAL A 167 -16.47 8.23 3.58
N GLN A 168 -17.28 7.62 2.70
CA GLN A 168 -18.63 7.16 3.03
C GLN A 168 -18.65 6.10 4.14
N ASN A 169 -17.62 5.26 4.21
CA ASN A 169 -17.53 4.17 5.19
C ASN A 169 -16.55 4.44 6.32
N ASN A 170 -15.98 5.65 6.40
CA ASN A 170 -14.98 6.06 7.39
C ASN A 170 -13.83 5.04 7.54
N LEU A 171 -13.27 4.59 6.42
CA LEU A 171 -12.20 3.59 6.46
C LEU A 171 -10.92 4.19 7.06
N ASP A 172 -10.25 3.39 7.89
CA ASP A 172 -8.91 3.68 8.38
C ASP A 172 -7.85 3.28 7.34
N VAL A 173 -6.58 3.51 7.67
CA VAL A 173 -5.44 3.19 6.79
C VAL A 173 -5.42 1.70 6.41
N ASN A 174 -5.73 0.81 7.35
CA ASN A 174 -5.79 -0.62 7.06
C ASN A 174 -6.94 -0.94 6.10
N GLY A 175 -8.13 -0.40 6.35
CA GLY A 175 -9.29 -0.54 5.48
C GLY A 175 -9.02 -0.04 4.06
N ALA A 176 -8.39 1.13 3.91
CA ALA A 176 -8.00 1.69 2.61
C ALA A 176 -6.98 0.78 1.88
N GLN A 177 -6.03 0.19 2.61
CA GLN A 177 -5.08 -0.78 2.06
C GLN A 177 -5.78 -2.06 1.58
N GLN A 178 -6.69 -2.62 2.39
CA GLN A 178 -7.47 -3.81 1.99
C GLN A 178 -8.35 -3.50 0.78
N LEU A 179 -8.98 -2.33 0.73
CA LEU A 179 -9.78 -1.88 -0.40
C LEU A 179 -8.96 -1.81 -1.69
N ALA A 180 -7.79 -1.16 -1.64
CA ALA A 180 -6.89 -1.05 -2.79
C ALA A 180 -6.43 -2.42 -3.28
N ARG A 181 -6.09 -3.33 -2.36
CA ARG A 181 -5.72 -4.72 -2.68
C ARG A 181 -6.88 -5.47 -3.32
N ALA A 182 -8.09 -5.35 -2.77
CA ALA A 182 -9.27 -6.03 -3.28
C ALA A 182 -9.60 -5.58 -4.72
N ILE A 183 -9.57 -4.28 -4.99
CA ILE A 183 -9.79 -3.72 -6.34
C ILE A 183 -8.73 -4.23 -7.33
N LYS A 184 -7.46 -4.31 -6.94
CA LYS A 184 -6.38 -4.78 -7.84
C LYS A 184 -6.41 -6.29 -8.07
N ASP A 185 -6.78 -7.06 -7.06
CA ASP A 185 -6.85 -8.53 -7.17
C ASP A 185 -8.08 -8.99 -7.97
N PHE A 186 -9.20 -8.27 -7.90
CA PHE A 186 -10.48 -8.67 -8.51
C PHE A 186 -10.39 -9.13 -9.98
N PRO A 187 -9.72 -8.42 -10.91
CA PRO A 187 -9.65 -8.83 -12.31
C PRO A 187 -8.91 -10.14 -12.56
N SER A 188 -8.05 -10.57 -11.63
CA SER A 188 -7.29 -11.82 -11.74
C SER A 188 -8.11 -13.06 -11.36
N ARG A 189 -9.30 -12.87 -10.76
CA ARG A 189 -10.15 -13.91 -10.18
C ARG A 189 -11.34 -14.28 -11.05
N LYS A 190 -11.16 -14.23 -12.37
CA LYS A 190 -12.28 -14.34 -13.34
C LYS A 190 -13.03 -15.67 -13.24
N ASP A 191 -12.31 -16.74 -12.97
CA ASP A 191 -12.85 -18.11 -12.96
C ASP A 191 -13.28 -18.58 -11.56
N GLU A 192 -13.23 -17.70 -10.57
CA GLU A 192 -13.57 -18.06 -9.20
C GLU A 192 -15.08 -18.05 -8.96
N ARG A 193 -15.59 -19.15 -8.39
CA ARG A 193 -17.03 -19.35 -8.17
C ARG A 193 -17.63 -18.20 -7.35
N GLY A 194 -18.73 -17.64 -7.82
CA GLY A 194 -19.50 -16.60 -7.14
C GLY A 194 -19.03 -15.18 -7.47
N ARG A 195 -17.91 -15.02 -8.20
CA ARG A 195 -17.40 -13.72 -8.66
C ARG A 195 -18.42 -12.96 -9.49
N GLU A 196 -19.24 -13.65 -10.27
CA GLU A 196 -20.30 -13.09 -11.11
C GLU A 196 -21.38 -12.33 -10.33
N ASN A 197 -21.42 -12.49 -9.00
CA ASN A 197 -22.36 -11.79 -8.12
C ASN A 197 -21.87 -10.41 -7.66
N PHE A 198 -20.62 -10.06 -7.94
CA PHE A 198 -19.97 -8.84 -7.47
C PHE A 198 -19.60 -7.93 -8.65
N ASP A 199 -19.85 -6.64 -8.51
CA ASP A 199 -19.53 -5.64 -9.54
C ASP A 199 -18.10 -5.08 -9.36
N TYR A 200 -17.25 -5.26 -10.38
CA TYR A 200 -15.88 -4.74 -10.38
C TYR A 200 -15.81 -3.20 -10.38
N THR A 201 -16.83 -2.53 -10.90
CA THR A 201 -16.87 -1.06 -10.95
C THR A 201 -17.14 -0.44 -9.59
N LEU A 202 -17.58 -1.25 -8.62
CA LEU A 202 -17.93 -0.81 -7.28
C LEU A 202 -16.86 -1.30 -6.27
N PRO A 203 -16.16 -0.37 -5.59
CA PRO A 203 -15.05 -0.72 -4.71
C PRO A 203 -15.50 -1.56 -3.50
N GLY A 204 -16.70 -1.32 -2.99
CA GLY A 204 -17.29 -2.11 -1.90
C GLY A 204 -17.63 -3.55 -2.31
N ASP A 205 -18.08 -3.78 -3.54
CA ASP A 205 -18.28 -5.14 -4.07
C ASP A 205 -16.96 -5.86 -4.29
N CYS A 206 -15.90 -5.15 -4.70
CA CYS A 206 -14.56 -5.72 -4.78
C CYS A 206 -14.06 -6.19 -3.40
N LEU A 207 -14.23 -5.36 -2.37
CA LEU A 207 -13.86 -5.67 -1.00
C LEU A 207 -14.74 -6.78 -0.40
N ALA A 208 -16.04 -6.76 -0.69
CA ALA A 208 -16.98 -7.79 -0.28
C ALA A 208 -16.59 -9.15 -0.86
N PHE A 209 -16.20 -9.20 -2.14
CA PHE A 209 -15.73 -10.41 -2.78
C PHE A 209 -14.45 -10.97 -2.14
N MET A 210 -13.52 -10.10 -1.74
CA MET A 210 -12.32 -10.52 -1.01
C MET A 210 -12.68 -11.23 0.30
N TYR A 211 -13.58 -10.65 1.12
CA TYR A 211 -14.03 -11.28 2.36
C TYR A 211 -14.90 -12.52 2.14
N TYR A 212 -15.75 -12.51 1.11
CA TYR A 212 -16.53 -13.67 0.70
C TYR A 212 -15.63 -14.87 0.38
N ARG A 213 -14.54 -14.65 -0.38
CA ARG A 213 -13.56 -15.70 -0.66
C ARG A 213 -12.84 -16.19 0.60
N GLN A 214 -12.39 -15.27 1.45
CA GLN A 214 -11.75 -15.62 2.72
C GLN A 214 -12.67 -16.50 3.59
N SER A 215 -13.98 -16.24 3.58
CA SER A 215 -14.93 -17.07 4.33
C SER A 215 -14.94 -18.54 3.90
N ARG A 216 -14.69 -18.80 2.61
CA ARG A 216 -14.70 -20.14 2.00
C ARG A 216 -13.40 -20.91 2.22
N GLU A 217 -12.36 -20.26 2.73
CA GLU A 217 -11.13 -20.90 3.21
C GLU A 217 -11.32 -21.53 4.59
N HIS A 218 -12.40 -21.18 5.29
CA HIS A 218 -12.75 -21.69 6.61
C HIS A 218 -13.86 -22.76 6.52
N GLY A 219 -13.89 -23.68 7.49
CA GLY A 219 -14.93 -24.69 7.58
C GLY A 219 -16.31 -24.08 7.83
N THR A 220 -17.38 -24.76 7.40
CA THR A 220 -18.77 -24.26 7.42
C THR A 220 -19.21 -23.71 8.79
N ASN A 221 -18.83 -24.40 9.88
CA ASN A 221 -19.20 -24.05 11.26
C ASN A 221 -18.16 -23.17 11.98
N SER A 222 -17.17 -22.63 11.26
CA SER A 222 -16.12 -21.79 11.83
C SER A 222 -16.65 -20.39 12.18
N SER A 223 -16.28 -19.88 13.35
CA SER A 223 -16.53 -18.48 13.72
C SER A 223 -15.82 -17.52 12.77
N GLN A 224 -14.62 -17.88 12.27
CA GLN A 224 -13.89 -17.10 11.28
C GLN A 224 -14.65 -16.97 9.95
N ARG A 225 -15.32 -18.05 9.49
CA ARG A 225 -16.20 -17.99 8.31
C ARG A 225 -17.31 -16.95 8.50
N ARG A 226 -17.99 -17.01 9.65
CA ARG A 226 -19.10 -16.10 9.98
C ARG A 226 -18.64 -14.63 10.00
N LEU A 227 -17.54 -14.35 10.69
CA LEU A 227 -16.97 -12.99 10.76
C LEU A 227 -16.56 -12.46 9.37
N ALA A 228 -16.01 -13.31 8.51
CA ALA A 228 -15.67 -12.92 7.14
C ALA A 228 -16.93 -12.61 6.30
N LEU A 229 -18.00 -13.41 6.42
CA LEU A 229 -19.27 -13.13 5.75
C LEU A 229 -19.94 -11.85 6.27
N GLU A 230 -19.89 -11.59 7.58
CA GLU A 230 -20.41 -10.35 8.18
C GLU A 230 -19.68 -9.12 7.63
N ARG A 231 -18.35 -9.19 7.53
CA ARG A 231 -17.53 -8.14 6.89
C ARG A 231 -17.83 -7.99 5.41
N ALA A 232 -18.05 -9.10 4.69
CA ALA A 232 -18.44 -9.03 3.28
C ALA A 232 -19.77 -8.30 3.12
N LEU A 233 -20.75 -8.61 3.99
CA LEU A 233 -22.09 -8.02 3.93
C LEU A 233 -22.07 -6.52 4.28
N SER A 234 -21.23 -6.10 5.22
CA SER A 234 -21.14 -4.70 5.64
C SER A 234 -20.58 -3.77 4.57
N VAL A 235 -19.78 -4.28 3.63
CA VAL A 235 -19.13 -3.47 2.58
C VAL A 235 -19.76 -3.65 1.19
N ALA A 236 -20.59 -4.68 0.99
CA ALA A 236 -21.25 -4.94 -0.29
C ALA A 236 -22.19 -3.78 -0.69
N GLN A 237 -22.10 -3.35 -1.96
CA GLN A 237 -22.91 -2.26 -2.50
C GLN A 237 -24.10 -2.79 -3.30
N THR A 238 -23.94 -3.88 -4.06
CA THR A 238 -25.03 -4.42 -4.86
C THR A 238 -25.93 -5.39 -4.09
N HIS A 239 -27.22 -5.39 -4.43
CA HIS A 239 -28.15 -6.40 -3.92
C HIS A 239 -27.75 -7.82 -4.31
N LYS A 240 -27.16 -7.99 -5.51
CA LYS A 240 -26.69 -9.30 -5.99
C LYS A 240 -25.58 -9.85 -5.10
N ALA A 241 -24.59 -9.03 -4.74
CA ALA A 241 -23.53 -9.40 -3.82
C ALA A 241 -24.08 -9.74 -2.44
N LYS A 242 -24.95 -8.88 -1.89
CA LYS A 242 -25.59 -9.10 -0.58
C LYS A 242 -26.35 -10.43 -0.53
N ASN A 243 -27.15 -10.74 -1.56
CA ASN A 243 -27.90 -11.99 -1.62
C ASN A 243 -26.97 -13.22 -1.69
N ALA A 244 -25.91 -13.15 -2.49
CA ALA A 244 -24.93 -14.23 -2.59
C ALA A 244 -24.23 -14.50 -1.24
N ILE A 245 -23.88 -13.44 -0.50
CA ILE A 245 -23.29 -13.54 0.85
C ILE A 245 -24.32 -14.09 1.84
N SER A 246 -25.56 -13.59 1.82
CA SER A 246 -26.63 -14.04 2.72
C SER A 246 -26.91 -15.54 2.58
N HIS A 247 -26.87 -16.07 1.34
CA HIS A 247 -27.10 -17.48 1.07
C HIS A 247 -26.02 -18.40 1.68
N GLU A 248 -24.80 -17.91 1.90
CA GLU A 248 -23.74 -18.67 2.58
C GLU A 248 -24.02 -18.83 4.08
N PHE A 249 -24.71 -17.90 4.75
CA PHE A 249 -25.03 -18.04 6.18
C PHE A 249 -25.98 -19.20 6.48
N THR A 250 -26.77 -19.62 5.49
CA THR A 250 -27.74 -20.71 5.60
C THR A 250 -27.18 -22.08 5.22
N GLN A 251 -25.97 -22.14 4.66
CA GLN A 251 -25.24 -23.38 4.36
C GLN A 251 -24.23 -23.70 5.45
#